data_AF-A0A8S2UQ64-F1
#
_entry.id   AF-A0A8S2UQ64-F1
#
_cell.length_a   1.000
_cell.length_b   1.000
_cell.length_c   1.000
_cell.angle_alpha   90.00
_cell.angle_beta   90.00
_cell.angle_gamma   90.00
#
_symmetry.space_group_name_H-M   'P 1'
#
loop_
_entity.id
_entity.type
_entity.pdbx_description
1 polymer ?
#
loop_
_entity_poly.entity_id
_entity_poly.type
_entity_poly.pdbx_seq_one_letter_code
_entity_poly.pdbx_strand_id
1 'polypeptide(L)' 'ALKFIDGKFLHPEFNANKSKYIYEKVPVLEIDGGKYTIAQSKAIERFLARRFNMLGNNDIEAALI' A
#
# COMPACT_ATOMS: atom_id res chain seq x y z
N ALA A 1 13.03 -14.23 -0.10
CA ALA A 1 12.81 -12.94 -0.80
C ALA A 1 11.37 -12.50 -0.59
N LEU A 2 11.11 -11.23 -0.30
CA LEU A 2 9.73 -10.72 -0.24
C LEU A 2 9.16 -10.75 -1.67
N LYS A 3 8.00 -11.37 -1.85
CA LYS A 3 7.35 -11.50 -3.16
C LYS A 3 6.16 -10.54 -3.23
N PHE A 4 6.21 -9.60 -4.16
CA PHE A 4 5.06 -8.77 -4.50
C PHE A 4 4.32 -9.37 -5.69
N ILE A 5 3.00 -9.31 -5.64
CA ILE A 5 2.13 -9.63 -6.76
C ILE A 5 1.48 -8.32 -7.17
N ASP A 6 1.64 -7.93 -8.42
CA ASP A 6 1.04 -6.70 -8.94
C ASP A 6 -0.44 -6.92 -9.24
N GLY A 7 -1.29 -6.28 -8.46
CA GLY A 7 -2.74 -6.31 -8.63
C GLY A 7 -3.18 -5.35 -9.73
N LYS A 8 -3.18 -5.81 -10.97
CA LYS A 8 -3.70 -5.04 -12.11
C LYS A 8 -5.20 -5.26 -12.25
N PHE A 9 -5.93 -4.19 -12.49
CA PHE A 9 -7.37 -4.23 -12.76
C PHE A 9 -7.69 -3.52 -14.08
N LEU A 10 -8.67 -4.04 -14.80
CA LEU A 10 -9.35 -3.24 -15.81
C LEU A 10 -10.31 -2.26 -15.12
N HIS A 11 -10.49 -1.06 -15.66
CA HIS A 11 -11.34 -0.04 -15.03
C HIS A 11 -12.78 -0.52 -14.72
N PRO A 12 -13.48 -1.27 -15.61
CA PRO A 12 -14.81 -1.81 -15.30
C PRO A 12 -14.82 -2.81 -14.15
N GLU A 13 -13.80 -3.67 -14.09
CA GLU A 13 -13.63 -4.67 -13.02
C GLU A 13 -13.40 -4.00 -11.67
N PHE A 14 -12.58 -2.94 -11.65
CA PHE A 14 -12.37 -2.14 -10.45
C PHE A 14 -13.68 -1.49 -9.99
N ASN A 15 -14.41 -0.82 -10.89
CA ASN A 15 -15.67 -0.13 -10.52
C ASN A 15 -16.73 -1.08 -9.96
N ALA A 16 -16.81 -2.31 -10.47
CA ALA A 16 -17.72 -3.33 -9.95
C ALA A 16 -17.38 -3.78 -8.51
N ASN A 17 -16.11 -3.69 -8.13
CA ASN A 17 -15.59 -4.24 -6.87
C ASN A 17 -15.06 -3.18 -5.90
N LYS A 18 -15.05 -1.89 -6.25
CA LYS A 18 -14.38 -0.83 -5.50
C LYS A 18 -14.86 -0.69 -4.06
N SER A 19 -16.12 -1.03 -3.79
CA SER A 19 -16.73 -0.99 -2.44
C SER A 19 -16.04 -1.92 -1.44
N LYS A 20 -15.27 -2.91 -1.90
CA LYS A 20 -14.45 -3.76 -1.02
C LYS A 20 -13.28 -3.01 -0.38
N TYR A 21 -12.88 -1.88 -0.95
CA TYR A 21 -11.79 -1.06 -0.44
C TYR A 21 -12.34 0.10 0.39
N ILE A 22 -11.76 0.33 1.58
CA ILE A 22 -12.23 1.32 2.57
C ILE A 22 -12.53 2.70 1.97
N TYR A 23 -11.73 3.15 1.00
CA TYR A 23 -11.90 4.46 0.35
C TYR A 23 -12.40 4.38 -1.09
N GLU A 24 -12.83 3.21 -1.54
CA GLU A 24 -13.19 2.91 -2.93
C GLU A 24 -12.13 3.35 -3.94
N LYS A 25 -10.86 3.34 -3.49
CA LYS A 25 -9.71 3.87 -4.20
C LYS A 25 -8.55 2.89 -4.09
N VAL A 26 -7.72 2.90 -5.13
CA VAL A 26 -6.41 2.26 -5.21
C VAL A 26 -5.33 3.34 -5.28
N PRO A 27 -4.06 3.05 -4.91
CA PRO A 27 -3.53 1.75 -4.52
C PRO A 27 -3.94 1.28 -3.12
N VAL A 28 -3.96 -0.04 -2.94
CA VAL A 28 -3.99 -0.72 -1.63
C VAL A 28 -2.89 -1.78 -1.58
N LEU A 29 -2.37 -2.06 -0.39
CA LEU A 29 -1.44 -3.17 -0.13
C LEU A 29 -2.13 -4.22 0.74
N GLU A 30 -2.32 -5.41 0.19
CA GLU A 30 -2.84 -6.57 0.92
C GLU A 30 -1.69 -7.43 1.43
N ILE A 31 -1.72 -7.77 2.71
CA ILE A 31 -0.71 -8.58 3.41
C ILE A 31 -1.40 -9.85 3.91
N ASP A 32 -0.72 -10.99 3.78
CA ASP A 32 -1.20 -12.31 4.19
C ASP A 32 -2.58 -12.66 3.59
N GLY A 33 -2.72 -12.48 2.27
CA GLY A 33 -3.97 -12.78 1.56
C GLY A 33 -5.14 -11.85 1.90
N GLY A 34 -4.85 -10.60 2.29
CA GLY A 34 -5.86 -9.60 2.62
C GLY A 34 -6.26 -9.57 4.09
N LYS A 35 -5.58 -10.33 4.97
CA LYS A 35 -5.78 -10.24 6.42
C LYS A 35 -5.54 -8.81 6.93
N TYR A 36 -4.55 -8.14 6.35
CA TYR A 36 -4.31 -6.72 6.59
C TYR A 36 -4.31 -5.98 5.26
N THR A 37 -5.03 -4.87 5.21
CA THR A 37 -5.11 -4.01 4.02
C THR A 37 -4.71 -2.59 4.41
N ILE A 38 -3.62 -2.10 3.82
CA ILE A 38 -3.17 -0.72 3.97
C ILE A 38 -3.67 0.06 2.75
N ALA A 39 -4.49 1.08 2.98
CA ALA A 39 -4.91 2.03 1.95
C ALA A 39 -4.09 3.33 2.06
N GLN A 40 -4.20 4.20 1.04
CA GLN A 40 -3.41 5.44 0.86
C GLN A 40 -1.96 5.19 0.45
N SER A 41 -1.56 5.74 -0.71
CA SER A 41 -0.22 5.54 -1.28
C SER A 41 0.90 5.91 -0.31
N LYS A 42 0.80 7.06 0.36
CA LYS A 42 1.82 7.52 1.33
C LYS A 42 1.95 6.64 2.57
N ALA A 43 0.85 6.04 3.03
CA ALA A 43 0.91 5.09 4.15
C ALA A 43 1.61 3.79 3.73
N ILE A 44 1.29 3.29 2.52
CA ILE A 44 1.95 2.12 1.92
C ILE A 44 3.45 2.38 1.73
N GLU A 45 3.81 3.53 1.13
CA GLU A 45 5.19 3.94 0.91
C GLU A 45 5.98 3.97 2.23
N ARG A 46 5.47 4.63 3.26
CA ARG A 46 6.16 4.71 4.57
C ARG A 46 6.28 3.36 5.26
N PHE A 47 5.24 2.52 5.20
CA PHE A 47 5.28 1.16 5.74
C PHE A 47 6.39 0.32 5.09
N LEU A 48 6.47 0.35 3.75
CA LEU A 48 7.50 -0.38 3.00
C LEU A 48 8.89 0.23 3.23
N ALA A 49 9.01 1.56 3.17
CA ALA A 49 10.27 2.25 3.41
C ALA A 49 10.85 1.91 4.80
N ARG A 50 10.02 1.87 5.85
CA ARG A 50 10.47 1.45 7.18
C ARG A 50 10.99 0.00 7.18
N ARG A 51 10.30 -0.91 6.48
CA ARG A 51 10.67 -2.34 6.41
C ARG A 51 11.96 -2.59 5.63
N PHE A 52 12.30 -1.69 4.70
CA PHE A 52 13.49 -1.76 3.87
C PHE A 52 14.59 -0.78 4.29
N ASN A 53 14.50 -0.14 5.46
CA ASN A 53 15.45 0.86 5.95
C ASN A 53 15.67 2.03 4.98
N MET A 54 14.60 2.51 4.34
CA MET A 54 14.58 3.63 3.39
C MET A 54 13.81 4.86 3.90
N LEU A 55 13.34 4.84 5.15
CA LEU A 55 12.55 5.94 5.72
C LEU A 55 13.41 6.98 6.46
N GLY A 56 14.74 6.97 6.31
CA GLY A 56 15.65 7.80 7.11
C GLY A 56 16.03 7.18 8.46
N ASN A 57 17.06 7.72 9.09
CA ASN A 57 17.66 7.16 10.30
C ASN A 57 17.10 7.74 11.61
N ASN A 58 16.34 8.83 11.51
CA ASN A 58 15.71 9.51 12.65
C ASN A 58 14.37 10.12 12.25
N ASP A 59 13.63 10.60 13.25
CA ASP A 59 12.27 11.12 13.06
C ASP A 59 12.21 12.36 12.14
N ILE A 60 13.27 13.18 12.14
CA ILE A 60 13.34 14.37 11.28
C ILE A 60 13.57 13.95 9.83
N GLU A 61 14.53 13.06 9.56
CA GLU A 61 14.76 12.52 8.22
C GLU A 61 13.50 11.82 7.67
N ALA A 62 12.81 11.05 8.52
CA ALA A 62 11.55 10.39 8.15
C ALA A 62 10.42 11.36 7.83
N ALA A 63 10.36 12.51 8.50
CA ALA A 63 9.35 13.53 8.28
C ALA A 63 9.55 14.35 7.00
N LEU A 64 10.76 14.38 6.44
CA LEU A 64 11.08 15.10 5.20
C LEU A 64 10.64 14.37 3.92
N ILE A 65 10.12 13.14 4.04
CA ILE A 65 9.74 12.24 2.94
C ILE A 65 8.21 12.06 2.89
#